data_AF-A0A016X1D9-F1
#
_entry.id   AF-A0A016X1D9-F1
#
_cell.length_a   1.000
_cell.length_b   1.000
_cell.length_c   1.000
_cell.angle_alpha   90.00
_cell.angle_beta   90.00
_cell.angle_gamma   90.00
#
_symmetry.space_group_name_H-M   'P 1'
#
loop_
_entity.id
_entity.type
_entity.pdbx_description
1 polymer ?
#
loop_
_entity_poly.entity_id
_entity_poly.type
_entity_poly.pdbx_seq_one_letter_code
_entity_poly.pdbx_strand_id
1 'polypeptide(L)'
;MVEEQAARINILEEEVRELRKLITEATTNAAKKPDTAQNAPAPVQMGPEGKPEAPAAIKPSTSGCSASQRYAPYNVPRFCHFCGCQGYSDSCRPVLNPSQRAEIIRSKKLCPKCLKRHSALCRKVTPCAYCGDPSHHRALCASSTAFEQRSKKLHHC
;
A
#
# COMPACT_ATOMS: atom_id res chain seq x y z
N MET A 1 43.65 13.93 -23.12
CA MET A 1 42.74 13.43 -22.06
C MET A 1 41.49 14.29 -21.88
N VAL A 2 41.59 15.63 -21.81
CA VAL A 2 40.41 16.51 -21.66
C VAL A 2 39.51 16.49 -22.91
N GLU A 3 40.10 16.47 -24.11
CA GLU A 3 39.35 16.43 -25.39
C GLU A 3 38.56 15.12 -25.58
N GLU A 4 39.13 13.99 -25.15
CA GLU A 4 38.46 12.68 -25.23
C GLU A 4 37.26 12.61 -24.27
N GLN A 5 37.37 13.21 -23.08
CA GLN A 5 36.25 13.32 -22.15
C GLN A 5 35.15 14.22 -22.71
N ALA A 6 35.50 15.33 -23.36
CA ALA A 6 34.53 16.21 -24.01
C ALA A 6 33.78 15.50 -25.15
N ALA A 7 34.47 14.71 -25.96
CA ALA A 7 33.84 13.92 -27.02
C ALA A 7 32.83 12.90 -26.45
N ARG A 8 33.20 12.20 -25.37
CA ARG A 8 32.32 11.25 -24.68
C ARG A 8 31.09 11.95 -24.07
N ILE A 9 31.25 13.14 -23.51
CA ILE A 9 30.15 13.94 -22.97
C ILE A 9 29.18 14.33 -24.09
N ASN A 10 29.68 14.82 -25.22
CA ASN A 10 28.83 15.21 -26.35
C ASN A 10 28.00 14.04 -26.89
N ILE A 11 28.60 12.85 -27.00
CA ILE A 11 27.89 11.63 -27.45
C ILE A 11 26.78 11.28 -26.46
N LEU A 12 27.08 11.28 -25.15
CA LEU A 12 26.09 10.98 -24.12
C LEU A 12 24.95 12.02 -24.08
N GLU A 13 25.25 13.30 -24.31
CA GLU A 13 24.25 14.36 -24.38
C GLU A 13 23.30 14.18 -25.58
N GLU A 14 23.81 13.68 -26.71
CA GLU A 14 23.02 13.36 -27.89
C GLU A 14 22.11 12.15 -27.65
N GLU A 15 22.63 11.06 -27.07
CA GLU A 15 21.84 9.88 -26.70
C GLU A 15 20.72 10.23 -25.70
N VAL A 16 21.02 11.06 -24.69
CA VAL A 16 20.01 11.53 -23.72
C VAL A 16 18.94 12.38 -24.40
N ARG A 17 19.30 13.16 -25.43
CA ARG A 17 18.35 13.96 -26.20
C ARG A 17 17.40 13.07 -27.01
N GLU A 18 17.92 12.03 -27.65
CA GLU A 18 17.11 11.08 -28.41
C GLU A 18 16.15 10.29 -27.52
N LEU A 19 16.62 9.79 -26.37
CA LEU A 19 15.78 9.07 -25.42
C LEU A 19 14.61 9.92 -24.90
N ARG A 20 14.83 11.21 -24.64
CA ARG A 20 13.77 12.13 -24.22
C ARG A 20 12.70 12.33 -25.30
N LYS A 21 13.10 12.37 -26.57
CA LYS A 21 12.17 12.44 -27.71
C LYS A 21 11.30 11.20 -27.79
N LEU A 22 11.90 10.01 -27.69
CA LEU A 22 11.17 8.73 -27.70
C LEU A 22 10.15 8.61 -26.56
N ILE A 23 10.51 9.04 -25.35
CA ILE A 23 9.59 9.05 -24.21
C ILE A 23 8.40 9.97 -24.50
N THR A 24 8.65 11.16 -25.03
CA THR A 24 7.60 12.13 -25.36
C THR A 24 6.64 11.56 -26.41
N GLU A 25 7.15 10.96 -27.47
CA GLU A 25 6.34 10.30 -28.52
C GLU A 25 5.54 9.11 -28.00
N ALA A 26 6.13 8.27 -27.13
CA ALA A 26 5.41 7.16 -26.51
C ALA A 26 4.26 7.64 -25.63
N THR A 27 4.45 8.73 -24.88
CA THR A 27 3.41 9.29 -24.00
C THR A 27 2.28 9.98 -24.77
N THR A 28 2.56 10.65 -25.88
CA THR A 28 1.51 11.28 -26.72
C THR A 28 0.70 10.23 -27.49
N ASN A 29 1.31 9.14 -27.93
CA ASN A 29 0.61 8.03 -28.57
C ASN A 29 -0.26 7.23 -27.59
N ALA A 30 0.14 7.12 -26.32
CA ALA A 30 -0.66 6.47 -25.27
C ALA A 30 -1.97 7.22 -24.93
N ALA A 31 -2.05 8.53 -25.21
CA ALA A 31 -3.23 9.36 -24.94
C ALA A 31 -4.38 9.20 -25.96
N LYS A 32 -4.20 8.40 -27.03
CA LYS A 32 -5.18 8.19 -28.12
C LYS A 32 -5.91 6.84 -28.07
N LYS A 33 -6.05 6.18 -26.92
CA LYS A 33 -6.96 5.02 -26.80
C LYS A 33 -8.38 5.50 -26.48
N PRO A 34 -9.37 5.26 -27.38
CA PRO A 34 -10.77 5.63 -27.13
C PRO A 34 -11.44 4.66 -26.16
N ASP A 35 -12.27 5.24 -25.29
CA ASP A 35 -13.25 4.57 -24.44
C ASP A 35 -14.11 3.58 -25.22
N THR A 36 -14.24 2.36 -24.74
CA THR A 36 -15.33 1.47 -25.13
C THR A 36 -15.70 0.55 -23.96
N ALA A 37 -17.02 0.39 -23.79
CA ALA A 37 -17.74 -0.56 -22.95
C ALA A 37 -18.24 -0.06 -21.59
N GLN A 38 -19.35 0.67 -21.69
CA GLN A 38 -20.51 0.54 -20.81
C GLN A 38 -20.87 -0.94 -20.56
N ASN A 39 -21.21 -1.31 -19.31
CA ASN A 39 -22.43 -2.05 -18.98
C ASN A 39 -22.59 -2.18 -17.45
N ALA A 40 -23.66 -1.58 -16.94
CA ALA A 40 -24.24 -1.90 -15.64
C ALA A 40 -25.15 -3.13 -15.78
N PRO A 41 -25.39 -3.87 -14.68
CA PRO A 41 -26.78 -4.07 -14.30
C PRO A 41 -27.06 -3.92 -12.79
N ALA A 42 -28.21 -3.27 -12.56
CA ALA A 42 -29.23 -3.32 -11.49
C ALA A 42 -28.95 -3.87 -10.05
N PRO A 43 -29.69 -3.34 -9.04
CA PRO A 43 -29.60 -3.74 -7.63
C PRO A 43 -30.56 -4.90 -7.28
N VAL A 44 -30.16 -5.76 -6.35
CA VAL A 44 -31.01 -6.82 -5.78
C VAL A 44 -31.34 -6.50 -4.32
N GLN A 45 -32.63 -6.63 -3.97
CA GLN A 45 -33.25 -6.33 -2.68
C GLN A 45 -33.27 -7.54 -1.73
N MET A 46 -33.09 -7.25 -0.42
CA MET A 46 -33.82 -7.71 0.79
C MET A 46 -34.05 -9.20 1.11
N GLY A 47 -33.76 -9.59 2.36
CA GLY A 47 -34.35 -10.75 3.07
C GLY A 47 -33.70 -11.08 4.43
N PRO A 48 -34.43 -11.22 5.57
CA PRO A 48 -33.85 -11.24 6.92
C PRO A 48 -34.07 -12.56 7.74
N GLU A 49 -33.50 -12.57 8.96
CA GLU A 49 -33.83 -13.36 10.17
C GLU A 49 -33.42 -14.85 10.30
N GLY A 50 -32.85 -15.17 11.48
CA GLY A 50 -32.58 -16.53 11.96
C GLY A 50 -31.62 -16.56 13.16
N LYS A 51 -32.16 -16.55 14.37
CA LYS A 51 -31.48 -16.64 15.69
C LYS A 51 -31.52 -18.11 16.21
N PRO A 52 -30.98 -18.46 17.40
CA PRO A 52 -29.80 -19.31 17.58
C PRO A 52 -30.08 -20.68 18.22
N GLU A 53 -29.12 -21.62 18.17
CA GLU A 53 -29.06 -22.75 19.10
C GLU A 53 -27.61 -23.20 19.37
N ALA A 54 -27.29 -23.39 20.67
CA ALA A 54 -26.10 -24.05 21.23
C ALA A 54 -26.59 -25.40 21.85
N PRO A 55 -25.77 -26.42 22.21
CA PRO A 55 -24.50 -26.40 22.99
C PRO A 55 -23.46 -27.42 22.41
N ALA A 56 -22.28 -27.77 22.94
CA ALA A 56 -21.87 -28.08 24.31
C ALA A 56 -20.33 -28.09 24.47
N ALA A 57 -19.92 -28.09 25.74
CA ALA A 57 -18.57 -27.85 26.27
C ALA A 57 -17.59 -29.04 26.14
N ILE A 58 -16.30 -28.73 25.97
CA ILE A 58 -15.18 -29.57 26.41
C ILE A 58 -14.10 -28.67 27.06
N LYS A 59 -13.57 -29.13 28.20
CA LYS A 59 -12.72 -28.42 29.19
C LYS A 59 -11.27 -28.18 28.71
N PRO A 60 -10.49 -27.28 29.36
CA PRO A 60 -9.21 -26.80 28.86
C PRO A 60 -8.02 -27.62 29.39
N SER A 61 -7.04 -27.90 28.52
CA SER A 61 -5.70 -28.32 28.92
C SER A 61 -4.70 -27.20 28.66
N THR A 62 -3.97 -26.88 29.73
CA THR A 62 -3.00 -25.81 29.91
C THR A 62 -1.70 -26.03 29.16
N SER A 63 -1.22 -25.03 28.41
CA SER A 63 0.19 -24.59 28.38
C SER A 63 0.43 -23.56 27.27
N GLY A 64 0.97 -22.39 27.62
CA GLY A 64 1.74 -21.57 26.67
C GLY A 64 1.39 -20.09 26.63
N CYS A 65 2.24 -19.29 27.26
CA CYS A 65 2.16 -17.83 27.33
C CYS A 65 2.32 -17.20 25.94
N SER A 66 1.27 -16.56 25.42
CA SER A 66 1.33 -15.60 24.30
C SER A 66 0.25 -14.54 24.49
N ALA A 67 0.53 -13.62 25.43
CA ALA A 67 -0.33 -12.49 25.71
C ALA A 67 -0.35 -11.51 24.53
N SER A 68 -1.22 -11.74 23.54
CA SER A 68 -1.91 -10.68 22.76
C SER A 68 -2.78 -11.19 21.61
N GLN A 69 -3.10 -12.49 21.52
CA GLN A 69 -4.24 -12.90 20.70
C GLN A 69 -5.49 -12.80 21.55
N ARG A 70 -5.94 -11.55 21.84
CA ARG A 70 -7.31 -11.35 22.29
C ARG A 70 -8.19 -11.97 21.20
N TYR A 71 -8.83 -13.08 21.54
CA TYR A 71 -9.87 -13.72 20.73
C TYR A 71 -10.93 -12.66 20.43
N ALA A 72 -10.80 -11.98 19.29
CA ALA A 72 -11.93 -11.34 18.65
C ALA A 72 -12.67 -12.48 17.94
N PRO A 73 -13.89 -12.86 18.37
CA PRO A 73 -14.59 -14.03 17.86
C PRO A 73 -15.03 -13.91 16.39
N TYR A 74 -14.60 -12.86 15.69
CA TYR A 74 -14.81 -12.59 14.29
C TYR A 74 -13.50 -12.06 13.71
N ASN A 75 -12.94 -12.81 12.77
CA ASN A 75 -11.74 -12.42 12.02
C ASN A 75 -12.13 -11.30 11.06
N VAL A 76 -12.19 -10.04 11.55
CA VAL A 76 -12.61 -8.90 10.72
C VAL A 76 -11.61 -8.76 9.57
N PRO A 77 -12.05 -8.89 8.31
CA PRO A 77 -11.18 -8.71 7.17
C PRO A 77 -10.53 -7.33 7.22
N ARG A 78 -9.21 -7.30 7.17
CA ARG A 78 -8.45 -6.04 7.04
C ARG A 78 -8.30 -5.73 5.58
N PHE A 79 -8.70 -4.54 5.17
CA PHE A 79 -8.52 -4.06 3.81
C PHE A 79 -7.39 -3.05 3.74
N CYS A 80 -6.61 -3.14 2.67
CA CYS A 80 -5.50 -2.26 2.41
C CYS A 80 -5.97 -0.84 2.07
N HIS A 81 -5.37 0.16 2.72
CA HIS A 81 -5.67 1.55 2.43
C HIS A 81 -5.12 2.03 1.08
N PHE A 82 -4.26 1.24 0.42
CA PHE A 82 -3.71 1.58 -0.89
C PHE A 82 -4.52 0.95 -2.02
N CYS A 83 -4.52 -0.39 -2.13
CA CYS A 83 -5.20 -1.11 -3.21
C CYS A 83 -6.65 -1.53 -2.90
N GLY A 84 -7.10 -1.46 -1.64
CA GLY A 84 -8.45 -1.90 -1.26
C GLY A 84 -8.63 -3.42 -1.09
N CYS A 85 -7.70 -4.23 -1.59
CA CYS A 85 -7.74 -5.68 -1.41
C CYS A 85 -7.49 -6.09 0.05
N GLN A 86 -7.88 -7.33 0.38
CA GLN A 86 -7.65 -7.89 1.71
C GLN A 86 -6.14 -8.00 1.99
N GLY A 87 -5.74 -7.55 3.19
CA GLY A 87 -4.36 -7.59 3.65
C GLY A 87 -3.93 -6.32 4.40
N TYR A 88 -2.69 -6.35 4.87
CA TYR A 88 -2.09 -5.24 5.61
C TYR A 88 -1.49 -4.21 4.66
N SER A 89 -1.88 -2.95 4.80
CA SER A 89 -1.36 -1.83 4.00
C SER A 89 0.17 -1.78 3.90
N ASP A 90 0.89 -2.17 4.95
CA ASP A 90 2.36 -2.22 4.94
C ASP A 90 2.93 -3.16 3.87
N SER A 91 2.21 -4.23 3.55
CA SER A 91 2.64 -5.29 2.64
C SER A 91 2.25 -5.07 1.18
N CYS A 92 1.62 -3.92 0.84
CA CYS A 92 0.94 -3.74 -0.46
C CYS A 92 1.93 -3.71 -1.64
N ARG A 93 1.88 -4.73 -2.50
CA ARG A 93 2.76 -4.85 -3.68
C ARG A 93 2.41 -3.90 -4.84
N PRO A 94 1.13 -3.62 -5.15
CA PRO A 94 0.76 -2.69 -6.21
C PRO A 94 1.29 -1.27 -6.01
N VAL A 95 1.62 -0.89 -4.77
CA VAL A 95 2.12 0.44 -4.43
C VAL A 95 3.39 0.28 -3.61
N LEU A 96 4.55 0.05 -4.24
CA LEU A 96 5.83 -0.09 -3.52
C LEU A 96 6.44 1.27 -3.12
N ASN A 97 6.24 2.31 -3.93
CA ASN A 97 6.91 3.59 -3.75
C ASN A 97 6.33 4.35 -2.52
N PRO A 98 7.16 4.70 -1.52
CA PRO A 98 6.72 5.46 -0.33
C PRO A 98 6.06 6.80 -0.67
N SER A 99 6.55 7.51 -1.70
CA SER A 99 5.98 8.79 -2.13
C SER A 99 4.57 8.62 -2.70
N GLN A 100 4.36 7.58 -3.52
CA GLN A 100 3.04 7.23 -4.05
C GLN A 100 2.06 6.83 -2.94
N ARG A 101 2.54 6.08 -1.93
CA ARG A 101 1.74 5.75 -0.75
C ARG A 101 1.35 7.01 0.02
N ALA A 102 2.27 7.95 0.20
CA ALA A 102 2.00 9.21 0.88
C ALA A 102 0.95 10.04 0.14
N GLU A 103 0.99 10.06 -1.19
CA GLU A 103 -0.04 10.68 -2.03
C GLU A 103 -1.43 10.08 -1.75
N ILE A 104 -1.55 8.75 -1.84
CA ILE A 104 -2.84 8.07 -1.59
C ILE A 104 -3.40 8.41 -0.20
N ILE A 105 -2.55 8.48 0.82
CA ILE A 105 -2.97 8.84 2.18
C ILE A 105 -3.44 10.30 2.25
N ARG A 106 -2.75 11.23 1.59
CA ARG A 106 -3.19 12.63 1.48
C ARG A 106 -4.52 12.73 0.76
N SER A 107 -4.69 12.06 -0.39
CA SER A 107 -5.96 12.08 -1.15
C SER A 107 -7.12 11.48 -0.34
N LYS A 108 -6.87 10.43 0.47
CA LYS A 108 -7.88 9.81 1.34
C LYS A 108 -8.13 10.56 2.66
N LYS A 109 -7.41 11.67 2.90
CA LYS A 109 -7.44 12.47 4.14
C LYS A 109 -7.20 11.61 5.38
N LEU A 110 -6.24 10.68 5.29
CA LEU A 110 -5.82 9.83 6.41
C LEU A 110 -4.59 10.43 7.10
N CYS A 111 -4.43 10.15 8.38
CA CYS A 111 -3.23 10.57 9.09
C CYS A 111 -2.01 9.76 8.64
N PRO A 112 -0.86 10.40 8.34
CA PRO A 112 0.35 9.70 7.95
C PRO A 112 0.96 8.83 9.07
N LYS A 113 0.65 9.09 10.35
CA LYS A 113 1.18 8.32 11.50
C LYS A 113 0.39 7.03 11.77
N CYS A 114 -0.93 7.08 11.66
CA CYS A 114 -1.81 5.98 12.08
C CYS A 114 -2.71 5.41 10.98
N LEU A 115 -2.76 6.03 9.80
CA LEU A 115 -3.63 5.69 8.67
C LEU A 115 -5.14 5.71 8.99
N LYS A 116 -5.55 6.41 10.05
CA LYS A 116 -6.95 6.64 10.41
C LYS A 116 -7.33 8.10 10.18
N ARG A 117 -8.63 8.38 10.05
CA ARG A 117 -9.16 9.74 10.05
C ARG A 117 -9.24 10.27 11.48
N HIS A 118 -8.72 11.47 11.69
CA HIS A 118 -8.93 12.24 12.91
C HIS A 118 -8.64 13.71 12.61
N SER A 119 -9.27 14.62 13.37
CA SER A 119 -9.09 16.07 13.25
C SER A 119 -8.03 16.62 14.20
N ALA A 120 -7.92 16.05 15.40
CA ALA A 120 -6.94 16.44 16.41
C ALA A 120 -5.52 15.93 16.08
N LEU A 121 -4.53 16.35 16.87
CA LEU A 121 -3.17 15.81 16.79
C LEU A 121 -3.17 14.28 17.00
N CYS A 122 -2.36 13.57 16.19
CA CYS A 122 -2.25 12.13 16.30
C CYS A 122 -1.53 11.75 17.60
N ARG A 123 -2.22 11.00 18.48
CA ARG A 123 -1.64 10.50 19.74
C ARG A 123 -0.79 9.24 19.59
N LYS A 124 -0.63 8.72 18.38
CA LYS A 124 0.18 7.52 18.14
C LYS A 124 1.65 7.89 18.27
N VAL A 125 2.31 7.26 19.24
CA VAL A 125 3.74 7.41 19.53
C VAL A 125 4.57 6.20 19.10
N THR A 126 3.93 5.14 18.60
CA THR A 126 4.63 3.92 18.19
C THR A 126 5.65 4.22 17.09
N PRO A 127 6.95 4.00 17.34
CA PRO A 127 7.99 4.27 16.35
C PRO A 127 7.88 3.33 15.15
N CYS A 128 8.42 3.76 14.02
CA CYS A 128 8.52 2.93 12.83
C CYS A 128 9.47 1.75 13.07
N ALA A 129 9.01 0.52 12.80
CA ALA A 129 9.82 -0.69 12.98
C ALA A 129 11.05 -0.77 12.04
N TYR A 130 11.09 0.03 10.97
CA TYR A 130 12.17 0.01 9.99
C TYR A 130 13.27 1.05 10.25
N CYS A 131 12.92 2.22 10.79
CA CYS A 131 13.86 3.33 10.99
C CYS A 131 13.81 3.98 12.38
N GLY A 132 12.90 3.56 13.26
CA GLY A 132 12.77 4.08 14.63
C GLY A 132 12.00 5.40 14.77
N ASP A 133 11.72 6.12 13.68
CA ASP A 133 11.07 7.44 13.75
C ASP A 133 9.54 7.32 14.04
N PRO A 134 8.99 8.04 15.06
CA PRO A 134 7.56 8.12 15.34
C PRO A 134 6.75 9.09 14.44
N SER A 135 7.39 9.72 13.45
CA SER A 135 6.77 10.72 12.56
C SER A 135 5.79 10.14 11.54
N HIS A 136 5.88 8.85 11.25
CA HIS A 136 5.13 8.20 10.17
C HIS A 136 4.69 6.78 10.49
N HIS A 137 3.70 6.30 9.74
CA HIS A 137 3.31 4.90 9.75
C HIS A 137 4.35 4.07 8.98
N ARG A 138 4.72 2.88 9.47
CA ARG A 138 5.67 1.96 8.81
C ARG A 138 5.45 1.77 7.30
N ALA A 139 4.19 1.74 6.86
CA ALA A 139 3.82 1.60 5.46
C ALA A 139 4.31 2.76 4.58
N LEU A 140 4.60 3.93 5.16
CA LEU A 140 5.11 5.13 4.49
C LEU A 140 6.63 5.32 4.68
N CYS A 141 7.31 4.39 5.37
CA CYS A 141 8.74 4.52 5.63
C CYS A 141 9.54 4.49 4.32
N ALA A 142 10.49 5.40 4.15
CA ALA A 142 11.35 5.51 2.98
C ALA A 142 12.73 4.84 3.16
N SER A 143 12.97 4.18 4.30
CA SER A 143 14.24 3.46 4.52
C SER A 143 14.41 2.28 3.56
N SER A 144 15.66 1.95 3.26
CA SER A 144 16.03 0.77 2.44
C SER A 144 15.53 -0.53 3.06
N THR A 145 15.64 -0.68 4.38
CA THR A 145 15.14 -1.84 5.13
C THR A 145 13.64 -2.04 4.93
N ALA A 146 12.86 -0.96 4.91
CA ALA A 146 11.43 -1.03 4.61
C ALA A 146 11.16 -1.47 3.17
N PHE A 147 11.95 -1.01 2.20
CA PHE A 147 11.80 -1.41 0.80
C PHE A 147 12.06 -2.91 0.61
N GLU A 148 13.18 -3.42 1.14
CA GLU A 148 13.53 -4.84 1.08
C GLU A 148 12.51 -5.75 1.77
N GLN A 149 12.04 -5.35 2.95
CA GLN A 149 11.05 -6.15 3.68
C GLN A 149 9.69 -6.17 2.97
N ARG A 150 9.35 -5.13 2.20
CA ARG A 150 8.13 -5.10 1.39
C ARG A 150 8.26 -5.91 0.11
N SER A 151 9.44 -5.92 -0.52
CA SER A 151 9.67 -6.71 -1.75
C SER A 151 9.71 -8.21 -1.49
N LYS A 152 10.17 -8.64 -0.30
CA LYS A 152 10.22 -10.06 0.12
C LYS A 152 8.85 -10.68 0.42
N LYS A 153 7.80 -9.88 0.65
CA LYS A 153 6.48 -10.42 0.98
C LYS A 153 5.86 -11.04 -0.27
N LEU A 154 5.66 -12.36 -0.23
CA LEU A 154 5.05 -13.14 -1.32
C LEU A 154 3.58 -12.80 -1.53
N HIS A 155 2.88 -12.39 -0.46
CA HIS A 155 1.47 -12.07 -0.50
C HIS A 155 1.14 -10.75 0.21
N HIS A 156 0.81 -9.73 -0.59
CA HIS A 156 -0.36 -8.86 -0.42
C HIS A 156 -0.52 -7.99 -1.67
N CYS A 157 -1.60 -8.32 -2.41
CA CYS A 157 -1.71 -8.30 -3.86
C CYS A 157 -0.51 -8.99 -4.53
#